data_AF-A0A359LQ15-F1
#
_entry.id   AF-A0A359LQ15-F1
#
_cell.length_a   1.000
_cell.length_b   1.000
_cell.length_c   1.000
_cell.angle_alpha   90.00
_cell.angle_beta   90.00
_cell.angle_gamma   90.00
#
_symmetry.space_group_name_H-M   'P 1'
#
loop_
_entity.id
_entity.type
_entity.pdbx_description
1 polymer ?
#
loop_
_entity_poly.entity_id
_entity_poly.type
_entity_poly.pdbx_seq_one_letter_code
_entity_poly.pdbx_strand_id
1 'polypeptide(L)' 'MIAIDQLTDDQFERHALDLLQRELGPDGLARFLRLHRSGTGDYTRDREQWQKDMTLDQILESIRKNRPR' A
#
# COMPACT_ATOMS: atom_id res chain seq x y z
N MET A 1 -23.32 2.46 -19.49
CA MET A 1 -23.12 2.38 -18.02
C MET A 1 -22.98 0.90 -17.71
N ILE A 2 -21.81 0.42 -17.28
CA ILE A 2 -21.65 -1.00 -16.91
C ILE A 2 -22.46 -1.21 -15.62
N ALA A 3 -23.26 -2.26 -15.58
CA ALA A 3 -24.04 -2.57 -14.40
C ALA A 3 -23.10 -2.98 -13.26
N ILE A 4 -23.32 -2.45 -12.05
CA ILE A 4 -22.41 -2.62 -10.90
C ILE A 4 -22.17 -4.11 -10.59
N ASP A 5 -23.19 -4.95 -10.80
CA ASP A 5 -23.17 -6.40 -10.60
C ASP A 5 -22.30 -7.17 -11.61
N GLN A 6 -21.84 -6.51 -12.68
CA GLN A 6 -21.00 -7.10 -13.73
C GLN A 6 -19.53 -6.70 -13.62
N LEU A 7 -19.17 -5.85 -12.65
CA LEU A 7 -17.79 -5.42 -12.43
C LEU A 7 -17.02 -6.52 -11.70
N THR A 8 -15.77 -6.76 -12.11
CA THR A 8 -14.83 -7.47 -11.25
C THR A 8 -14.52 -6.64 -10.00
N ASP A 9 -14.03 -7.26 -8.93
CA ASP A 9 -13.66 -6.55 -7.71
C ASP A 9 -12.69 -5.39 -7.99
N ASP A 10 -11.69 -5.60 -8.86
CA ASP A 10 -10.75 -4.55 -9.29
C ASP A 10 -11.45 -3.39 -10.02
N GLN A 11 -12.41 -3.70 -10.90
CA GLN A 11 -13.15 -2.68 -11.64
C GLN A 11 -14.09 -1.90 -10.72
N PHE A 12 -14.75 -2.59 -9.79
CA PHE A 12 -15.59 -2.00 -8.78
C PHE A 12 -14.78 -1.10 -7.83
N GLU A 13 -13.61 -1.56 -7.36
CA GLU A 13 -12.74 -0.78 -6.49
C GLU A 13 -12.31 0.52 -7.18
N ARG A 14 -11.81 0.45 -8.43
CA ARG A 14 -11.44 1.65 -9.19
C ARG A 14 -12.61 2.60 -9.36
N HIS A 15 -13.78 2.08 -9.74
CA HIS A 15 -14.98 2.89 -9.89
C HIS A 15 -15.40 3.58 -8.58
N ALA A 16 -15.32 2.88 -7.46
CA ALA A 16 -15.63 3.44 -6.14
C ALA A 16 -14.61 4.52 -5.73
N LEU A 17 -13.32 4.29 -5.99
CA LEU A 17 -12.27 5.27 -5.69
C LEU A 17 -12.44 6.56 -6.50
N ASP A 18 -12.80 6.47 -7.78
CA ASP A 18 -13.06 7.62 -8.64
C ASP A 18 -14.24 8.46 -8.12
N LEU A 19 -15.32 7.80 -7.69
CA LEU A 19 -16.48 8.47 -7.08
C LEU A 19 -16.09 9.17 -5.78
N LEU A 20 -15.37 8.48 -4.90
CA LEU A 20 -14.91 9.05 -3.63
C LEU A 20 -13.96 10.22 -3.86
N GLN A 21 -13.07 10.15 -4.85
CA GLN A 21 -12.19 11.26 -5.20
C GLN A 21 -12.98 12.49 -5.62
N ARG A 22 -14.02 12.31 -6.45
CA ARG A 22 -14.85 13.41 -6.95
C ARG A 22 -15.61 14.11 -5.82
N GLU A 23 -16.17 13.35 -4.89
CA GLU A 23 -17.00 13.90 -3.81
C GLU A 23 -16.17 14.44 -2.63
N LEU A 24 -15.05 13.80 -2.29
CA LEU A 24 -14.25 14.13 -1.10
C LEU A 24 -13.00 14.96 -1.41
N GLY A 25 -12.63 15.08 -2.68
CA GLY A 25 -11.35 15.63 -3.10
C GLY A 25 -10.15 14.75 -2.70
N PRO A 26 -8.93 15.15 -3.07
CA PRO A 26 -7.71 14.37 -2.85
C PRO A 26 -7.42 14.13 -1.35
N ASP A 27 -7.59 15.13 -0.50
CA ASP A 27 -7.32 15.00 0.95
C ASP A 27 -8.34 14.09 1.65
N GLY A 28 -9.61 14.21 1.26
CA GLY A 28 -10.68 13.39 1.80
C GLY A 28 -10.53 11.92 1.38
N LEU A 29 -10.18 11.65 0.13
CA LEU A 29 -9.83 10.31 -0.34
C LEU A 29 -8.62 9.74 0.41
N ALA A 30 -7.55 10.52 0.59
CA ALA A 30 -6.36 10.07 1.33
C ALA A 30 -6.69 9.70 2.79
N ARG A 31 -7.58 10.47 3.44
CA ARG A 31 -8.07 10.14 4.78
C ARG A 31 -8.91 8.86 4.78
N PHE A 32 -9.80 8.69 3.80
CA PHE A 32 -10.62 7.47 3.66
C PHE A 32 -9.74 6.23 3.50
N LEU A 33 -8.75 6.27 2.60
CA LEU A 33 -7.82 5.16 2.40
C LEU A 33 -7.04 4.83 3.67
N ARG A 34 -6.58 5.83 4.42
CA ARG A 34 -5.91 5.58 5.69
C ARG A 34 -6.82 4.86 6.70
N LEU A 35 -8.10 5.22 6.77
CA LEU A 35 -9.05 4.62 7.73
C LEU A 35 -9.51 3.22 7.33
N HIS A 36 -9.74 2.99 6.04
CA HIS A 36 -10.40 1.78 5.53
C HIS A 36 -9.46 0.81 4.81
N ARG A 37 -8.29 1.29 4.40
CA ARG A 37 -7.26 0.52 3.69
C ARG A 37 -6.02 0.27 4.54
N SER A 38 -6.04 0.63 5.83
CA SER A 38 -5.03 0.16 6.78
C SER A 38 -4.96 -1.36 6.64
N GLY A 39 -3.82 -1.87 6.17
CA GLY A 39 -3.64 -3.29 5.97
C GLY A 39 -3.93 -4.06 7.26
N THR A 40 -4.46 -5.26 7.14
CA THR A 40 -4.59 -6.19 8.26
C THR A 40 -3.20 -6.73 8.58
N GLY A 41 -2.40 -5.94 9.29
CA GLY A 41 -1.02 -6.29 9.57
C GLY A 41 -0.46 -5.42 10.68
N ASP A 42 0.29 -6.04 11.57
CA ASP A 42 1.07 -5.31 12.56
C ASP A 42 2.47 -5.20 12.00
N TYR A 43 2.69 -4.21 11.13
CA TYR A 43 4.01 -4.03 10.51
C TYR A 43 5.12 -3.91 11.56
N THR A 44 4.81 -3.40 12.76
CA THR A 44 5.81 -3.32 13.84
C THR A 44 6.21 -4.72 14.30
N ARG A 45 5.23 -5.60 14.57
CA ARG A 45 5.48 -7.01 14.90
C ARG A 45 6.15 -7.75 13.75
N ASP A 46 5.64 -7.57 12.54
CA ASP A 46 6.11 -8.29 11.37
C ASP A 46 7.56 -7.87 11.08
N ARG A 47 7.88 -6.56 11.12
CA ARG A 47 9.25 -6.02 10.97
C ARG A 47 10.27 -6.72 11.86
N GLU A 48 9.94 -6.99 13.11
CA GLU A 48 10.86 -7.69 14.03
C GLU A 48 11.24 -9.08 13.52
N GLN A 49 10.35 -9.82 12.87
CA GLN A 49 10.65 -11.20 12.44
C GLN A 49 11.79 -11.30 11.41
N TRP A 50 11.89 -10.34 10.49
CA TRP A 50 12.82 -10.39 9.35
C TRP A 50 13.96 -9.37 9.46
N GLN A 51 13.84 -8.34 10.30
CA GLN A 51 14.89 -7.33 10.46
C GLN A 51 15.69 -7.43 11.76
N LYS A 52 15.26 -8.21 12.77
CA LYS A 52 15.93 -8.26 14.08
C LYS A 52 17.41 -8.62 14.04
N ASP A 53 17.82 -9.45 13.07
CA ASP A 53 19.18 -9.96 12.96
C ASP A 53 20.01 -9.20 11.90
N MET A 54 19.42 -8.19 11.25
CA MET A 54 20.12 -7.40 10.24
C MET A 54 21.02 -6.35 10.88
N THR A 55 22.30 -6.35 10.53
CA THR A 55 23.24 -5.29 10.93
C THR A 55 23.35 -4.21 9.87
N LEU A 56 23.71 -3.00 10.30
CA LEU A 56 23.98 -1.89 9.39
C LEU A 56 25.07 -2.25 8.36
N ASP A 57 26.11 -2.96 8.80
CA ASP A 57 27.21 -3.38 7.92
C ASP A 57 26.74 -4.32 6.81
N GLN A 58 25.88 -5.30 7.13
CA GLN A 58 25.30 -6.22 6.15
C GLN A 58 24.44 -5.47 5.11
N ILE A 59 23.69 -4.46 5.55
CA ILE A 59 22.88 -3.63 4.66
C ILE A 59 23.79 -2.81 3.73
N LEU A 60 24.82 -2.17 4.28
CA LEU A 60 25.78 -1.38 3.50
C LEU A 60 26.54 -2.24 2.49
N GLU A 61 26.91 -3.47 2.85
CA GLU A 61 27.54 -4.42 1.94
C GLU A 61 26.60 -4.82 0.80
N SER A 62 25.33 -5.13 1.10
CA SER A 62 24.31 -5.45 0.09
C SER A 62 24.12 -4.30 -0.91
N ILE A 63 24.03 -3.07 -0.43
CA ILE A 63 23.89 -1.88 -1.29
C ILE A 63 25.11 -1.73 -2.22
N ARG A 64 26.32 -1.92 -1.69
CA ARG A 64 27.56 -1.83 -2.49
C ARG A 64 27.61 -2.91 -3.57
N LYS A 65 27.22 -4.15 -3.25
CA LYS A 65 27.20 -5.28 -4.20
C LYS A 65 26.18 -5.09 -5.33
N ASN A 66 25.03 -4.51 -5.03
CA ASN A 66 23.93 -4.35 -5.97
C ASN A 66 23.94 -3.01 -6.72
N ARG A 67 24.93 -2.14 -6.46
CA ARG A 67 25.05 -0.86 -7.18
C ARG A 67 25.48 -1.15 -8.63
N PRO A 68 24.68 -0.79 -9.65
CA PRO A 68 25.12 -0.91 -11.02
C PRO A 68 26.34 -0.02 -11.25
N ARG A 69 27.27 -0.51 -12.09
CA ARG A 69 28.50 0.20 -12.47
C ARG A 69 28.19 1.47 -13.24
#